data_AF-A0A0R1NP66-F1
#
_entry.id   AF-A0A0R1NP66-F1
#
_cell.length_a   1.000
_cell.length_b   1.000
_cell.length_c   1.000
_cell.angle_alpha   90.00
_cell.angle_beta   90.00
_cell.angle_gamma   90.00
#
_symmetry.space_group_name_H-M   'P 1'
#
loop_
_entity.id
_entity.type
_entity.pdbx_description
1 polymer ?
#
loop_
_entity_poly.entity_id
_entity_poly.type
_entity_poly.pdbx_seq_one_letter_code
_entity_poly.pdbx_strand_id
1 'polypeptide(L)'
;MLSERGTEGLISTRSYVYEQYKDKINTLTIGELINLLAAHPEMIRRPILMDAKRLEIGFNDDEIRRFLPREVRKNDLEKLIRNAL
;
A
#
# COMPACT_ATOMS: atom_id res chain seq x y z
N MET A 1 -0.76 -4.97 13.50
CA MET A 1 -0.11 -5.63 12.35
C MET A 1 1.14 -4.85 12.02
N LEU A 2 2.27 -5.54 11.85
CA LEU A 2 3.45 -5.00 11.17
C LEU A 2 3.28 -5.38 9.69
N SER A 3 3.45 -4.44 8.76
CA SER A 3 3.47 -4.77 7.33
C SER A 3 4.65 -5.69 7.03
N GLU A 4 4.50 -6.65 6.12
CA GLU A 4 5.58 -7.58 5.75
C GLU A 4 6.84 -6.88 5.23
N ARG A 5 6.70 -5.64 4.73
CA ARG A 5 7.79 -4.80 4.20
C ARG A 5 8.14 -3.61 5.10
N GLY A 6 7.58 -3.53 6.31
CA GLY A 6 7.79 -2.39 7.20
C GLY A 6 7.48 -1.04 6.55
N THR A 7 8.34 -0.05 6.79
CA THR A 7 8.24 1.31 6.24
C THR A 7 8.57 1.41 4.75
N GLU A 8 9.31 0.45 4.18
CA GLU A 8 9.68 0.46 2.76
C GLU A 8 8.45 0.34 1.84
N GLY A 9 7.40 -0.34 2.32
CA GLY A 9 6.11 -0.42 1.63
C GLY A 9 5.44 0.94 1.45
N LEU A 10 5.63 1.87 2.40
CA LEU A 10 5.01 3.19 2.41
C LEU A 10 5.66 4.17 1.43
N ILE A 11 6.96 4.02 1.16
CA ILE A 11 7.74 5.01 0.43
C ILE A 11 7.64 4.79 -1.09
N SER A 12 7.22 5.82 -1.81
CA SER A 12 7.20 5.89 -3.26
C SER A 12 8.62 6.15 -3.79
N THR A 13 9.32 5.07 -4.13
CA THR A 13 10.68 5.11 -4.69
C THR A 13 10.77 5.71 -6.09
N ARG A 14 9.64 6.11 -6.69
CA ARG A 14 9.57 6.69 -8.04
C ARG A 14 9.46 8.22 -8.02
N SER A 15 9.36 8.85 -6.85
CA SER A 15 9.24 10.31 -6.78
C SER A 15 10.60 10.97 -6.98
N TYR A 16 10.62 12.14 -7.63
CA TYR A 16 11.85 12.93 -7.78
C TYR A 16 12.47 13.27 -6.42
N VAL A 17 11.63 13.53 -5.41
CA VAL A 17 12.07 13.85 -4.05
C VAL A 17 12.72 12.65 -3.37
N TYR A 18 12.23 11.43 -3.60
CA TYR A 18 12.87 10.22 -3.04
C TYR A 18 14.34 10.11 -3.42
N GLU A 19 14.70 10.41 -4.67
CA GLU A 19 16.10 10.36 -5.13
C GLU A 19 17.02 11.31 -4.35
N GLN A 20 16.49 12.41 -3.81
CA GLN A 20 17.25 13.36 -3.00
C GLN A 20 17.52 12.85 -1.57
N TYR A 21 16.68 11.94 -1.07
CA TYR A 21 16.74 11.44 0.32
C TYR A 21 17.09 9.95 0.43
N LYS A 22 17.21 9.21 -0.67
CA LYS A 22 17.39 7.74 -0.68
C LYS A 22 18.56 7.25 0.17
N ASP A 23 19.67 8.00 0.22
CA ASP A 23 20.88 7.61 0.95
C ASP A 23 20.75 7.80 2.47
N LYS A 24 19.77 8.61 2.92
CA LYS A 24 19.53 8.95 4.33
C LYS A 24 18.27 8.31 4.89
N ILE A 25 17.33 7.90 4.04
CA ILE A 25 16.03 7.35 4.46
C ILE A 25 16.19 6.19 5.45
N ASN A 26 17.15 5.30 5.22
CA ASN A 26 17.38 4.11 6.05
C ASN A 26 18.05 4.44 7.40
N THR A 27 18.55 5.66 7.59
CA THR A 27 19.15 6.10 8.86
C THR A 27 18.17 6.89 9.73
N LEU A 28 16.99 7.23 9.20
CA LEU A 28 15.98 8.00 9.93
C LEU A 28 15.32 7.13 11.00
N THR A 29 15.07 7.73 12.15
CA THR A 29 14.11 7.19 13.12
C THR A 29 12.70 7.21 12.53
N ILE A 30 11.78 6.43 13.11
CA ILE A 30 10.36 6.42 12.68
C ILE A 30 9.76 7.84 12.73
N GLY A 31 10.05 8.61 13.77
CA GLY A 31 9.53 9.97 13.92
C GLY A 31 10.04 10.93 12.83
N GLU A 32 11.34 10.85 12.50
CA GLU A 32 11.93 11.64 11.43
C GLU A 32 11.38 11.24 10.05
N LEU A 33 11.17 9.94 9.82
CA LEU A 33 10.55 9.46 8.59
C LEU A 33 9.10 9.97 8.46
N ILE A 34 8.32 9.96 9.55
CA ILE A 34 6.95 10.51 9.55
C ILE A 34 6.99 12.01 9.20
N ASN A 35 7.90 12.78 9.81
CA ASN A 35 8.04 14.21 9.52
C ASN A 35 8.44 14.46 8.06
N LEU A 36 9.36 13.66 7.51
CA LEU A 36 9.75 13.74 6.09
C LEU A 36 8.56 13.46 5.16
N LEU A 37 7.79 12.40 5.43
CA LEU A 37 6.63 12.04 4.63
C LEU A 37 5.49 13.05 4.74
N ALA A 38 5.32 13.69 5.90
CA ALA A 38 4.37 14.78 6.08
C ALA A 38 4.78 16.04 5.30
N ALA A 39 6.07 16.33 5.20
CA ALA A 39 6.61 17.43 4.40
C ALA A 39 6.57 17.16 2.89
N HIS A 40 6.71 15.88 2.48
CA HIS A 40 6.71 15.45 1.08
C HIS A 40 5.70 14.31 0.82
N PRO A 41 4.38 14.58 0.81
CA PRO A 41 3.35 13.56 0.62
C PRO A 41 3.45 12.78 -0.70
N GLU A 42 4.10 13.34 -1.73
CA GLU A 42 4.41 12.68 -2.99
C GLU A 42 5.36 11.47 -2.83
N MET A 43 6.08 11.40 -1.71
CA MET A 43 6.89 10.25 -1.32
C MET A 43 6.04 9.13 -0.71
N ILE A 44 4.73 9.29 -0.56
CA ILE A 44 3.85 8.26 -0.03
C ILE A 44 3.22 7.48 -1.20
N ARG A 45 3.32 6.14 -1.16
CA ARG A 45 2.63 5.27 -2.10
C ARG A 45 1.12 5.38 -1.92
N ARG A 46 0.39 5.48 -3.03
CA ARG A 46 -1.07 5.64 -3.07
C ARG A 46 -1.68 4.61 -4.05
N PRO A 47 -2.93 4.16 -3.83
CA PRO A 47 -3.82 4.49 -2.71
C PRO A 47 -3.38 3.84 -1.37
N ILE A 48 -3.92 4.30 -0.24
CA ILE A 48 -3.80 3.64 1.06
C ILE A 48 -5.19 3.24 1.52
N LEU A 49 -5.43 1.95 1.69
CA LEU A 49 -6.70 1.40 2.16
C LEU A 49 -6.47 0.72 3.51
N MET A 50 -7.35 0.97 4.47
CA MET A 50 -7.21 0.42 5.81
C MET A 50 -8.57 0.13 6.45
N ASP A 51 -8.63 -0.97 7.19
CA ASP A 51 -9.71 -1.26 8.14
C ASP A 51 -9.12 -1.86 9.43
N ALA A 52 -9.99 -2.33 10.34
CA ALA A 52 -9.58 -2.88 11.63
C ALA A 52 -8.64 -4.10 11.54
N LYS A 53 -8.57 -4.77 10.39
CA LYS A 53 -7.82 -6.02 10.19
C LYS A 53 -6.82 -5.95 9.03
N ARG A 54 -6.82 -4.89 8.22
CA ARG A 54 -6.08 -4.87 6.95
C ARG A 54 -5.53 -3.48 6.67
N LEU A 55 -4.34 -3.44 6.08
CA LEU A 55 -3.70 -2.25 5.56
C LEU A 55 -3.10 -2.63 4.20
N GLU A 56 -3.52 -1.94 3.16
CA GLU A 56 -2.92 -2.02 1.82
C GLU A 56 -2.38 -0.66 1.42
N ILE A 57 -1.19 -0.68 0.83
CA ILE A 57 -0.49 0.50 0.36
C ILE A 57 -0.09 0.26 -1.10
N GLY A 58 -0.51 1.17 -1.97
CA GLY A 58 -0.40 1.00 -3.42
C GLY A 58 -1.61 0.27 -4.00
N PHE A 59 -1.50 -0.12 -5.27
CA PHE A 59 -2.55 -0.82 -5.99
C PHE A 59 -2.06 -2.21 -6.41
N ASN A 60 -2.80 -3.23 -5.99
CA ASN A 60 -2.68 -4.60 -6.44
C ASN A 60 -4.12 -5.15 -6.59
N ASP A 61 -4.48 -5.60 -7.79
CA ASP A 61 -5.87 -5.97 -8.12
C ASP A 61 -6.36 -7.17 -7.28
N ASP A 62 -5.48 -8.11 -6.98
CA ASP A 62 -5.83 -9.29 -6.18
C ASP A 62 -5.97 -8.94 -4.70
N GLU A 63 -5.08 -8.09 -4.18
CA GLU A 63 -5.05 -7.72 -2.78
C GLU A 63 -6.16 -6.72 -2.42
N ILE A 64 -6.45 -5.77 -3.30
CA ILE A 64 -7.48 -4.74 -3.06
C ILE A 64 -8.88 -5.36 -2.98
N ARG A 65 -9.13 -6.46 -3.71
CA ARG A 65 -10.39 -7.22 -3.63
C ARG A 65 -10.67 -7.73 -2.23
N ARG A 66 -9.64 -7.89 -1.37
CA ARG A 66 -9.85 -8.28 0.04
C ARG A 66 -10.82 -7.31 0.71
N PHE A 67 -10.78 -6.01 0.43
CA PHE A 67 -11.68 -5.03 1.04
C PHE A 67 -13.16 -5.19 0.68
N LEU A 68 -13.47 -5.92 -0.40
CA LEU A 68 -14.85 -6.21 -0.76
C LEU A 68 -15.51 -7.17 0.25
N PRO A 69 -16.82 -6.99 0.53
CA PRO A 69 -17.59 -7.95 1.32
C PRO A 69 -17.45 -9.38 0.77
N ARG A 70 -17.54 -10.38 1.67
CA ARG A 70 -17.39 -11.80 1.30
C ARG A 70 -18.35 -12.22 0.19
N GLU A 71 -19.60 -11.76 0.25
CA GLU A 71 -20.63 -12.11 -0.74
C GLU A 71 -20.29 -11.57 -2.14
N VAL A 72 -19.73 -10.36 -2.23
CA VAL A 72 -19.31 -9.78 -3.52
C VAL A 72 -18.21 -10.65 -4.14
N ARG A 73 -17.20 -11.04 -3.34
CA ARG A 73 -16.10 -11.90 -3.83
C ARG A 73 -16.59 -13.27 -4.30
N LYS A 74 -17.55 -13.87 -3.59
CA LYS A 74 -18.14 -15.17 -3.96
C LYS A 74 -18.89 -15.06 -5.29
N ASN A 75 -19.72 -14.02 -5.44
CA ASN A 75 -20.45 -13.77 -6.68
C ASN A 75 -19.51 -13.53 -7.87
N ASP A 76 -18.42 -12.80 -7.67
CA ASP A 76 -17.43 -12.56 -8.74
C ASP A 76 -16.73 -13.86 -9.16
N LEU A 77 -16.37 -14.72 -8.20
CA LEU A 77 -15.79 -16.04 -8.49
C LEU A 77 -16.77 -16.94 -9.27
N GLU A 78 -18.04 -17.00 -8.87
CA GLU A 78 -19.07 -17.78 -9.57
C GLU A 78 -19.26 -17.29 -11.02
N LYS A 79 -19.22 -15.97 -11.26
CA LYS A 79 -19.26 -15.40 -12.61
C LYS A 79 -18.04 -15.79 -13.43
N LEU A 80 -16.83 -15.72 -12.85
CA LEU A 80 -15.59 -16.12 -13.53
C LEU A 80 -15.62 -17.60 -13.94
N ILE A 81 -16.07 -18.48 -13.05
CA ILE A 81 -16.23 -19.91 -13.34
C ILE A 81 -17.24 -20.14 -14.47
N ARG A 82 -18.38 -19.43 -14.44
CA ARG A 82 -19.42 -19.54 -15.47
C ARG A 82 -18.93 -19.10 -16.85
N ASN A 83 -18.12 -18.04 -16.91
CA ASN A 83 -17.62 -17.49 -18.18
C ASN A 83 -16.44 -18.29 -18.76
N ALA A 84 -15.81 -19.14 -17.96
CA ALA A 84 -14.69 -19.99 -18.39
C ALA A 84 -15.14 -21.36 -18.92
N LEU A 85 -16.43 -21.69 -18.78
CA LEU A 85 -17.10 -22.86 -19.34
C LEU A 85 -17.84 -22.48 -20.62
#